data_AF-A0A2H5XDW0-F1
#
_entry.id   AF-A0A2H5XDW0-F1
#
_cell.length_a   1.000
_cell.length_b   1.000
_cell.length_c   1.000
_cell.angle_alpha   90.00
_cell.angle_beta   90.00
_cell.angle_gamma   90.00
#
_symmetry.space_group_name_H-M   'P 1'
#
loop_
_entity.id
_entity.type
_entity.pdbx_description
1 polymer ?
#
loop_
_entity_poly.entity_id
_entity_poly.type
_entity_poly.pdbx_seq_one_letter_code
_entity_poly.pdbx_strand_id
1 'polypeptide(L)'
;MFGWRWLSGLTLSLVSLLAVATGVAFIVSIASLQERPPDVPYVPTPYEVVREMLKVARVGPNDIVYDLGCGDGRIVITAIKEFRAKRGVGVDIDPQRIRESNENAQKAGVTDRVRFLQQDLFQTDIGEATVITLYLLPSVNLRLRPKLFRECRPGTRIVSHDFDMGEWEADRTLRVRGPYREHTVYYWVLPAGVAGTWRWSVSTPQGERRYALRLRQRFQKVSGEVAADGQATPITNAQLVGTHLRFTVIREIEGQKVTMRFSGQVSGDTVRGTVTIQGGPFAGKREWVAKRDPVNLEGTWRWQGGALRIDRRNGAWTATYLQGDRRTLISDFYVWGAGIYLTVENGGTVTAEGVVDGNRLTGTWDGKPWVAIRAKD
;
A
#
# COMPACT_ATOMS: atom_id res chain seq x y z
N MET A 1 34.26 -64.61 72.15
CA MET A 1 34.58 -65.63 71.14
C MET A 1 33.33 -65.80 70.29
N PHE A 2 33.36 -65.41 69.00
CA PHE A 2 32.36 -65.61 67.90
C PHE A 2 30.85 -65.43 68.20
N GLY A 3 30.03 -64.67 67.48
CA GLY A 3 30.15 -63.92 66.23
C GLY A 3 28.75 -63.44 65.75
N TRP A 4 28.78 -62.57 64.71
CA TRP A 4 27.69 -62.21 63.76
C TRP A 4 26.43 -61.50 64.29
N ARG A 5 25.71 -60.62 63.58
CA ARG A 5 25.85 -59.78 62.35
C ARG A 5 24.48 -59.05 62.22
N TRP A 6 24.45 -57.71 62.03
CA TRP A 6 23.46 -56.92 61.23
C TRP A 6 21.98 -56.92 61.73
N LEU A 7 21.06 -55.96 61.55
CA LEU A 7 20.87 -54.78 60.70
C LEU A 7 19.82 -53.86 61.38
N SER A 8 20.12 -52.58 61.51
CA SER A 8 19.13 -51.52 61.74
C SER A 8 18.72 -50.89 60.40
N GLY A 9 17.41 -50.72 60.20
CA GLY A 9 16.88 -49.57 59.48
C GLY A 9 16.62 -49.75 57.98
N LEU A 10 15.41 -50.19 57.65
CA LEU A 10 14.75 -49.91 56.38
C LEU A 10 13.27 -49.68 56.68
N THR A 11 12.82 -48.43 56.51
CA THR A 11 11.63 -48.05 55.71
C THR A 11 11.29 -46.57 56.00
N LEU A 12 11.69 -45.69 55.09
CA LEU A 12 10.90 -44.50 54.75
C LEU A 12 11.05 -44.28 53.25
N SER A 13 10.04 -44.79 52.55
CA SER A 13 9.92 -44.89 51.11
C SER A 13 9.71 -43.52 50.49
N LEU A 14 10.54 -43.23 49.49
CA LEU A 14 10.29 -42.40 48.32
C LEU A 14 8.79 -42.15 48.04
N VAL A 15 8.26 -40.98 48.42
CA VAL A 15 7.04 -40.43 47.80
C VAL A 15 7.20 -38.95 47.41
N SER A 16 8.26 -38.26 47.85
CA SER A 16 8.33 -36.79 47.71
C SER A 16 9.26 -36.26 46.62
N LEU A 17 9.70 -37.08 45.65
CA LEU A 17 10.62 -36.61 44.59
C LEU A 17 10.15 -36.79 43.14
N LEU A 18 8.94 -37.32 42.91
CA LEU A 18 8.43 -37.55 41.55
C LEU A 18 7.33 -36.57 41.09
N ALA A 19 6.89 -35.65 41.95
CA ALA A 19 5.83 -34.68 41.61
C ALA A 19 6.37 -33.32 41.12
N VAL A 20 7.68 -33.06 41.23
CA VAL A 20 8.28 -31.79 40.74
C VAL A 20 8.85 -31.93 39.33
N ALA A 21 9.18 -33.15 38.88
CA ALA A 21 9.75 -33.38 37.55
C ALA A 21 8.69 -33.40 36.42
N THR A 22 7.42 -33.70 36.73
CA THR A 22 6.35 -33.77 35.72
C THR A 22 5.68 -32.42 35.44
N GLY A 23 5.79 -31.44 36.34
CA GLY A 23 5.26 -30.08 36.14
C GLY A 23 6.15 -29.17 35.28
N VAL A 24 7.46 -29.43 35.21
CA VAL A 24 8.40 -28.61 34.43
C VAL A 24 8.44 -29.04 32.96
N ALA A 25 8.16 -30.31 32.66
CA ALA A 25 8.17 -30.82 31.28
C ALA A 25 6.97 -30.37 30.43
N PHE A 26 5.87 -29.91 31.04
CA PHE A 26 4.65 -29.51 30.30
C PHE A 26 4.54 -28.00 30.04
N ILE A 27 5.40 -27.17 30.65
CA ILE A 27 5.43 -25.71 30.41
C ILE A 27 6.38 -25.31 29.26
N VAL A 28 7.28 -26.19 28.84
CA VAL A 28 8.22 -25.88 27.74
C VAL A 28 7.59 -26.04 26.34
N SER A 29 6.34 -26.50 26.25
CA SER A 29 5.70 -26.84 24.97
C SER A 29 4.89 -25.71 24.32
N ILE A 30 5.09 -24.43 24.69
CA ILE A 30 4.33 -23.29 24.10
C ILE A 30 5.22 -22.10 23.65
N ALA A 31 6.51 -22.34 23.34
CA ALA A 31 7.32 -21.26 22.74
C ALA A 31 8.43 -21.76 21.80
N SER A 32 8.23 -22.85 21.07
CA SER A 32 8.90 -22.98 19.78
C SER A 32 8.04 -22.25 18.75
N LEU A 33 8.07 -20.91 18.76
CA LEU A 33 7.79 -20.15 17.56
C LEU A 33 8.84 -20.61 16.56
N GLN A 34 8.46 -21.59 15.74
CA GLN A 34 9.32 -22.16 14.73
C GLN A 34 9.86 -21.00 13.87
N GLU A 35 11.15 -20.70 14.01
CA GLU A 35 11.78 -19.56 13.33
C GLU A 35 11.60 -19.77 11.83
N ARG A 36 10.73 -18.96 11.22
CA ARG A 36 10.51 -19.01 9.78
C ARG A 36 11.80 -18.54 9.11
N PRO A 37 12.35 -19.31 8.15
CA PRO A 37 13.55 -18.89 7.44
C PRO A 37 13.31 -17.58 6.69
N PRO A 38 14.32 -16.70 6.55
CA PRO A 38 14.20 -15.47 5.80
C PRO A 38 13.77 -15.70 4.35
N ASP A 39 12.86 -14.88 3.85
CA ASP A 39 12.42 -14.93 2.45
C ASP A 39 13.52 -14.42 1.47
N VAL A 40 14.56 -13.75 1.99
CA VAL A 40 15.64 -13.08 1.22
C VAL A 40 16.99 -13.23 1.94
N PRO A 41 18.11 -13.49 1.26
CA PRO A 41 19.44 -13.48 1.87
C PRO A 41 19.87 -12.07 2.31
N TYR A 42 20.62 -11.97 3.41
CA TYR A 42 21.12 -10.67 3.87
C TYR A 42 22.28 -10.18 2.99
N VAL A 43 22.03 -9.10 2.24
CA VAL A 43 23.04 -8.27 1.57
C VAL A 43 22.70 -6.82 1.87
N PRO A 44 23.58 -6.05 2.52
CA PRO A 44 23.23 -4.70 2.90
C PRO A 44 23.34 -3.69 1.76
N THR A 45 22.47 -2.67 1.78
CA THR A 45 22.56 -1.50 0.90
C THR A 45 23.80 -0.65 1.25
N PRO A 46 24.66 -0.26 0.29
CA PRO A 46 25.77 0.67 0.52
C PRO A 46 25.28 2.04 1.02
N TYR A 47 26.03 2.70 1.91
CA TYR A 47 25.57 3.94 2.56
C TYR A 47 25.30 5.09 1.59
N GLU A 48 26.04 5.18 0.49
CA GLU A 48 25.79 6.12 -0.60
C GLU A 48 24.42 5.89 -1.25
N VAL A 49 24.02 4.63 -1.45
CA VAL A 49 22.69 4.27 -1.97
C VAL A 49 21.63 4.55 -0.91
N VAL A 50 21.87 4.23 0.37
CA VAL A 50 20.96 4.58 1.47
C VAL A 50 20.67 6.08 1.49
N ARG A 51 21.71 6.93 1.37
CA ARG A 51 21.53 8.38 1.33
C ARG A 51 20.70 8.83 0.13
N GLU A 52 20.95 8.30 -1.06
CA GLU A 52 20.15 8.65 -2.24
C GLU A 52 18.69 8.18 -2.11
N MET A 53 18.44 7.01 -1.50
CA MET A 53 17.10 6.53 -1.19
C MET A 53 16.35 7.52 -0.27
N LEU A 54 16.99 7.94 0.82
CA LEU A 54 16.39 8.88 1.78
C LEU A 54 16.23 10.29 1.19
N LYS A 55 17.17 10.73 0.33
CA LYS A 55 17.10 12.02 -0.39
C LYS A 55 15.95 12.05 -1.40
N VAL A 56 15.79 11.02 -2.23
CA VAL A 56 14.68 11.00 -3.23
C VAL A 56 13.32 10.97 -2.52
N ALA A 57 13.22 10.27 -1.40
CA ALA A 57 12.04 10.32 -0.53
C ALA A 57 11.88 11.64 0.25
N ARG A 58 12.84 12.56 0.16
CA ARG A 58 12.81 13.83 0.89
C ARG A 58 12.54 13.61 2.38
N VAL A 59 13.20 12.61 2.97
CA VAL A 59 13.03 12.28 4.38
C VAL A 59 13.37 13.51 5.24
N GLY A 60 12.52 13.81 6.22
CA GLY A 60 12.72 14.94 7.12
C GLY A 60 12.07 14.79 8.50
N PRO A 61 12.07 15.86 9.33
CA PRO A 61 11.68 15.79 10.75
C PRO A 61 10.24 15.39 11.06
N ASN A 62 9.37 15.34 10.06
CA ASN A 62 7.98 14.91 10.22
C ASN A 62 7.79 13.43 9.88
N ASP A 63 8.84 12.75 9.41
CA ASP A 63 8.72 11.42 8.83
C ASP A 63 8.92 10.30 9.85
N ILE A 64 8.05 9.31 9.74
CA ILE A 64 8.20 7.98 10.34
C ILE A 64 8.65 7.06 9.21
N VAL A 65 9.90 6.60 9.28
CA VAL A 65 10.55 5.78 8.26
C VAL A 65 10.47 4.31 8.67
N TYR A 66 9.85 3.49 7.83
CA TYR A 66 9.81 2.04 7.97
C TYR A 66 10.79 1.41 6.99
N ASP A 67 11.59 0.46 7.46
CA ASP A 67 12.45 -0.37 6.63
C ASP A 67 12.04 -1.83 6.77
N LEU A 68 11.52 -2.42 5.69
CA LEU A 68 10.96 -3.77 5.69
C LEU A 68 12.02 -4.73 5.16
N GLY A 69 12.56 -5.58 6.04
CA GLY A 69 13.83 -6.30 5.82
C GLY A 69 15.03 -5.46 6.25
N CYS A 70 15.03 -4.95 7.49
CA CYS A 70 15.95 -3.88 7.89
C CYS A 70 17.40 -4.32 8.11
N GLY A 71 17.68 -5.62 8.23
CA GLY A 71 19.02 -6.14 8.40
C GLY A 71 19.74 -5.53 9.61
N ASP A 72 20.88 -4.89 9.38
CA ASP A 72 21.70 -4.23 10.42
C ASP A 72 21.16 -2.86 10.87
N GLY A 73 19.97 -2.46 10.40
CA GLY A 73 19.28 -1.23 10.78
C GLY A 73 19.83 0.05 10.16
N ARG A 74 20.80 -0.06 9.23
CA ARG A 74 21.52 1.11 8.70
C ARG A 74 20.63 2.17 8.08
N ILE A 75 19.53 1.80 7.43
CA ILE A 75 18.66 2.75 6.73
C ILE A 75 17.94 3.64 7.73
N VAL A 76 17.24 3.05 8.70
CA VAL A 76 16.52 3.82 9.74
C VAL A 76 17.47 4.58 10.65
N ILE A 77 18.65 4.04 10.97
CA ILE A 77 19.67 4.77 11.73
C ILE A 77 20.17 6.00 10.94
N THR A 78 20.44 5.84 9.64
CA THR A 78 20.84 6.95 8.76
C THR A 78 19.74 8.00 8.64
N ALA A 79 18.48 7.58 8.51
CA ALA A 79 17.32 8.48 8.47
C ALA A 79 17.24 9.37 9.73
N ILE A 80 17.52 8.80 10.91
CA ILE A 80 17.53 9.55 12.16
C ILE A 80 18.75 10.49 12.26
N LYS A 81 19.96 9.99 11.96
CA LYS A 81 21.20 10.76 12.15
C LYS A 81 21.40 11.87 11.13
N GLU A 82 21.16 11.58 9.86
CA GLU A 82 21.51 12.47 8.75
C GLU A 82 20.30 13.29 8.26
N PHE A 83 19.10 12.70 8.29
CA PHE A 83 17.87 13.34 7.77
C PHE A 83 16.94 13.84 8.88
N ARG A 84 17.30 13.60 10.14
CA ARG A 84 16.56 14.02 11.33
C ARG A 84 15.11 13.52 11.34
N ALA A 85 14.84 12.35 10.74
CA ALA A 85 13.51 11.76 10.77
C ALA A 85 12.96 11.67 12.20
N LYS A 86 11.64 11.76 12.35
CA LYS A 86 10.97 11.74 13.66
C LYS A 86 11.19 10.42 14.38
N ARG A 87 11.00 9.32 13.64
CA ARG A 87 11.09 7.96 14.14
C ARG A 87 11.51 6.99 13.03
N GLY A 88 12.27 5.96 13.40
CA GLY A 88 12.61 4.84 12.53
C GLY A 88 12.02 3.53 13.06
N VAL A 89 11.50 2.70 12.18
CA VAL A 89 11.06 1.33 12.51
C VAL A 89 11.70 0.36 11.54
N GLY A 90 12.59 -0.49 12.04
CA GLY A 90 13.13 -1.61 11.25
C GLY A 90 12.37 -2.89 11.55
N VAL A 91 12.03 -3.64 10.52
CA VAL A 91 11.36 -4.95 10.63
C VAL A 91 12.26 -5.99 9.99
N ASP A 92 12.57 -7.06 10.71
CA ASP A 92 13.29 -8.20 10.16
C ASP A 92 12.78 -9.49 10.81
N ILE A 93 12.81 -10.60 10.08
CA ILE A 93 12.38 -11.90 10.61
C ILE A 93 13.52 -12.59 11.36
N ASP A 94 14.78 -12.28 11.00
CA ASP A 94 15.97 -12.90 11.57
C ASP A 94 16.33 -12.26 12.92
N PRO A 95 16.28 -13.01 14.03
CA PRO A 95 16.61 -12.49 15.36
C PRO A 95 18.07 -11.99 15.46
N GLN A 96 19.00 -12.52 14.66
CA GLN A 96 20.38 -12.02 14.61
C GLN A 96 20.45 -10.61 14.03
N ARG A 97 19.70 -10.32 12.96
CA ARG A 97 19.61 -8.96 12.38
C ARG A 97 19.02 -7.98 13.39
N ILE A 98 18.02 -8.41 14.16
CA ILE A 98 17.42 -7.59 15.22
C ILE A 98 18.41 -7.31 16.35
N ARG A 99 19.22 -8.28 16.78
CA ARG A 99 20.29 -8.02 17.76
C ARG A 99 21.31 -7.01 17.24
N GLU A 100 21.82 -7.23 16.02
CA GLU A 100 22.83 -6.35 15.40
C GLU A 100 22.32 -4.91 15.22
N SER A 101 21.07 -4.75 14.75
CA SER A 101 20.46 -3.43 14.57
C SER A 101 20.26 -2.67 15.88
N ASN A 102 19.89 -3.37 16.97
CA ASN A 102 19.83 -2.76 18.31
C ASN A 102 21.21 -2.31 18.80
N GLU A 103 22.25 -3.15 18.65
CA GLU A 103 23.63 -2.77 18.99
C GLU A 103 24.11 -1.56 18.18
N ASN A 104 23.81 -1.53 16.88
CA ASN A 104 24.16 -0.42 16.00
C ASN A 104 23.44 0.86 16.40
N ALA A 105 22.16 0.79 16.78
CA ALA A 105 21.42 1.94 17.28
C ALA A 105 21.96 2.47 18.62
N GLN A 106 22.40 1.57 19.51
CA GLN A 106 23.07 1.95 20.76
C GLN A 106 24.39 2.67 20.47
N LYS A 107 25.26 2.10 19.63
CA LYS A 107 26.53 2.73 19.20
C LYS A 107 26.29 4.08 18.51
N ALA A 108 25.18 4.20 17.78
CA ALA A 108 24.79 5.42 17.10
C ALA A 108 24.14 6.47 18.01
N GLY A 109 23.73 6.11 19.24
CA GLY A 109 23.05 7.00 20.18
C GLY A 109 21.64 7.41 19.72
N VAL A 110 20.88 6.51 19.10
CA VAL A 110 19.55 6.81 18.52
C VAL A 110 18.43 5.91 19.04
N THR A 111 18.66 5.16 20.11
CA THR A 111 17.72 4.16 20.68
C THR A 111 16.39 4.77 21.14
N ASP A 112 16.35 6.08 21.40
CA ASP A 112 15.14 6.83 21.74
C ASP A 112 14.23 7.09 20.54
N ARG A 113 14.75 6.96 19.31
CA ARG A 113 14.05 7.29 18.06
C ARG A 113 13.94 6.14 17.06
N VAL A 114 14.57 5.00 17.32
CA VAL A 114 14.43 3.79 16.49
C VAL A 114 13.83 2.63 17.28
N ARG A 115 13.04 1.80 16.61
CA ARG A 115 12.54 0.53 17.13
C ARG A 115 12.78 -0.58 16.11
N PHE A 116 13.33 -1.70 16.56
CA PHE A 116 13.49 -2.89 15.71
C PHE A 116 12.51 -3.97 16.15
N LEU A 117 11.81 -4.56 15.18
CA LEU A 117 10.75 -5.54 15.39
C LEU A 117 11.13 -6.86 14.74
N GLN A 118 11.25 -7.92 15.54
CA GLN A 118 11.37 -9.28 15.03
C GLN A 118 10.00 -9.78 14.57
N GLN A 119 9.64 -9.50 13.32
CA GLN A 119 8.29 -9.77 12.79
C GLN A 119 8.33 -10.11 11.30
N ASP A 120 7.29 -10.82 10.85
CA ASP A 120 7.01 -10.96 9.42
C ASP A 120 6.56 -9.60 8.85
N LEU A 121 7.28 -9.08 7.86
CA LEU A 121 6.93 -7.84 7.16
C LEU A 121 5.53 -7.88 6.52
N PHE A 122 5.02 -9.06 6.16
CA PHE A 122 3.68 -9.22 5.59
C PHE A 122 2.58 -9.05 6.65
N GLN A 123 2.91 -9.27 7.92
CA GLN A 123 1.98 -9.20 9.06
C GLN A 123 2.12 -7.91 9.86
N THR A 124 3.26 -7.22 9.75
CA THR A 124 3.54 -5.99 10.51
C THR A 124 2.60 -4.84 10.11
N ASP A 125 2.05 -4.12 11.08
CA ASP A 125 1.27 -2.90 10.81
C ASP A 125 2.18 -1.76 10.35
N ILE A 126 1.90 -1.23 9.15
CA ILE A 126 2.65 -0.15 8.50
C ILE A 126 1.82 1.12 8.29
N GLY A 127 0.61 1.21 8.88
CA GLY A 127 -0.32 2.31 8.60
C GLY A 127 0.10 3.69 9.11
N GLU A 128 1.08 3.76 10.01
CA GLU A 128 1.69 5.01 10.47
C GLU A 128 2.90 5.46 9.64
N ALA A 129 3.41 4.61 8.74
CA ALA A 129 4.58 4.93 7.94
C ALA A 129 4.29 6.11 7.00
N THR A 130 5.22 7.06 6.94
CA THR A 130 5.20 8.16 5.95
C THR A 130 6.20 7.93 4.82
N VAL A 131 7.21 7.09 5.08
CA VAL A 131 8.22 6.62 4.14
C VAL A 131 8.46 5.14 4.39
N ILE A 132 8.50 4.35 3.34
CA ILE A 132 8.87 2.93 3.37
C ILE A 132 10.10 2.72 2.49
N THR A 133 11.11 2.05 3.03
CA THR A 133 12.31 1.62 2.29
C THR A 133 12.31 0.09 2.15
N LEU A 134 12.78 -0.37 0.99
CA LEU A 134 12.81 -1.78 0.62
C LEU A 134 14.16 -2.12 -0.03
N TYR A 135 14.76 -3.23 0.40
CA TYR A 135 15.75 -3.95 -0.39
C TYR A 135 15.53 -5.46 -0.21
N LEU A 136 14.69 -6.03 -1.07
CA LEU A 136 14.14 -7.39 -0.93
C LEU A 136 14.46 -8.24 -2.16
N LEU A 137 13.44 -8.76 -2.83
CA LEU A 137 13.50 -9.46 -4.13
C LEU A 137 12.27 -9.07 -4.97
N PRO A 138 12.30 -9.22 -6.31
CA PRO A 138 11.16 -8.87 -7.17
C PRO A 138 9.84 -9.53 -6.75
N SER A 139 9.85 -10.84 -6.47
CA SER A 139 8.65 -11.58 -6.05
C SER A 139 8.10 -11.12 -4.69
N VAL A 140 8.99 -10.71 -3.78
CA VAL A 140 8.63 -10.20 -2.45
C VAL A 140 8.00 -8.81 -2.58
N ASN A 141 8.56 -7.92 -3.41
CA ASN A 141 7.97 -6.60 -3.69
C ASN A 141 6.54 -6.74 -4.26
N LEU A 142 6.34 -7.61 -5.24
CA LEU A 142 5.03 -7.84 -5.84
C LEU A 142 4.01 -8.40 -4.83
N ARG A 143 4.44 -9.32 -3.96
CA ARG A 143 3.59 -9.85 -2.87
C ARG A 143 3.27 -8.79 -1.81
N LEU A 144 4.17 -7.83 -1.60
CA LEU A 144 4.00 -6.73 -0.63
C LEU A 144 3.12 -5.59 -1.18
N ARG A 145 3.10 -5.39 -2.49
CA ARG A 145 2.40 -4.29 -3.16
C ARG A 145 0.93 -4.14 -2.71
N PRO A 146 0.08 -5.19 -2.67
CA PRO A 146 -1.30 -5.05 -2.17
C PRO A 146 -1.37 -4.54 -0.71
N LYS A 147 -0.45 -4.96 0.15
CA LYS A 147 -0.38 -4.51 1.56
C LYS A 147 -0.08 -3.01 1.64
N LEU A 148 0.85 -2.51 0.83
CA LEU A 148 1.18 -1.07 0.77
C LEU A 148 -0.06 -0.24 0.48
N PHE A 149 -0.83 -0.61 -0.55
CA PHE A 149 -2.06 0.10 -0.92
C PHE A 149 -3.19 -0.03 0.10
N ARG A 150 -3.24 -1.15 0.82
CA ARG A 150 -4.26 -1.39 1.84
C ARG A 150 -4.05 -0.59 3.11
N GLU A 151 -2.81 -0.49 3.56
CA GLU A 151 -2.48 -0.02 4.92
C GLU A 151 -1.88 1.38 4.93
N CYS A 152 -1.09 1.74 3.91
CA CYS A 152 -0.44 3.04 3.88
C CYS A 152 -1.41 4.15 3.47
N ARG A 153 -1.18 5.35 4.00
CA ARG A 153 -1.96 6.52 3.63
C ARG A 153 -1.54 7.01 2.24
N PRO A 154 -2.47 7.53 1.41
CA PRO A 154 -2.11 8.25 0.20
C PRO A 154 -1.09 9.37 0.49
N GLY A 155 -0.05 9.46 -0.33
CA GLY A 155 1.10 10.35 -0.12
C GLY A 155 2.28 9.70 0.61
N THR A 156 2.13 8.47 1.15
CA THR A 156 3.27 7.69 1.64
C THR A 156 4.28 7.48 0.52
N ARG A 157 5.55 7.76 0.81
CA ARG A 157 6.63 7.60 -0.17
C ARG A 157 7.25 6.23 -0.02
N ILE A 158 7.49 5.55 -1.12
CA ILE A 158 8.09 4.21 -1.14
C ILE A 158 9.37 4.29 -1.96
N VAL A 159 10.44 3.72 -1.43
CA VAL A 159 11.75 3.65 -2.10
C VAL A 159 12.24 2.22 -2.10
N SER A 160 12.59 1.71 -3.27
CA SER A 160 13.11 0.35 -3.42
C SER A 160 14.48 0.37 -4.08
N HIS A 161 15.39 -0.42 -3.52
CA HIS A 161 16.72 -0.67 -4.07
C HIS A 161 16.69 -1.87 -5.02
N ASP A 162 17.13 -1.64 -6.26
CA ASP A 162 17.30 -2.57 -7.39
C ASP A 162 16.06 -3.28 -7.94
N PHE A 163 14.96 -3.37 -7.18
CA PHE A 163 13.77 -4.11 -7.57
C PHE A 163 12.55 -3.21 -7.70
N ASP A 164 11.82 -3.34 -8.80
CA ASP A 164 10.60 -2.55 -9.06
C ASP A 164 9.34 -3.16 -8.40
N MET A 165 8.18 -2.69 -8.84
CA MET A 165 6.84 -3.14 -8.41
C MET A 165 6.03 -3.63 -9.61
N GLY A 166 6.68 -4.16 -10.65
CA GLY A 166 6.06 -4.63 -11.89
C GLY A 166 5.28 -3.52 -12.60
N GLU A 167 4.00 -3.76 -12.88
CA GLU A 167 3.12 -2.82 -13.59
C GLU A 167 2.89 -1.47 -12.87
N TRP A 168 3.22 -1.39 -11.58
CA TRP A 168 3.21 -0.12 -10.88
C TRP A 168 4.52 0.63 -11.18
N GLU A 169 4.48 1.40 -12.28
CA GLU A 169 5.62 2.21 -12.72
C GLU A 169 6.06 3.21 -11.64
N ALA A 170 7.38 3.38 -11.51
CA ALA A 170 7.96 4.34 -10.58
C ALA A 170 7.73 5.78 -11.02
N ASP A 171 7.47 6.66 -10.06
CA ASP A 171 7.40 8.11 -10.32
C ASP A 171 8.78 8.68 -10.64
N ARG A 172 9.85 8.05 -10.11
CA ARG A 172 11.25 8.33 -10.48
C ARG A 172 12.10 7.07 -10.39
N THR A 173 13.10 7.01 -11.28
CA THR A 173 14.15 5.99 -11.26
C THR A 173 15.51 6.68 -11.30
N LEU A 174 16.41 6.32 -10.39
CA LEU A 174 17.74 6.89 -10.26
C LEU A 174 18.79 5.81 -10.44
N ARG A 175 19.89 6.17 -11.10
CA ARG A 175 21.12 5.37 -11.14
C ARG A 175 22.09 5.94 -10.11
N VAL A 176 22.55 5.10 -9.19
CA VAL A 176 23.42 5.51 -8.07
C VAL A 176 24.68 4.68 -8.11
N ARG A 177 25.84 5.33 -8.21
CA ARG A 177 27.14 4.66 -8.17
C ARG A 177 27.44 4.24 -6.72
N GLY A 178 27.53 2.93 -6.50
CA GLY A 178 28.02 2.33 -5.25
C GLY A 178 29.52 2.02 -5.31
N PRO A 179 30.05 1.27 -4.33
CA PRO A 179 31.49 1.04 -4.21
C PRO A 179 31.98 -0.02 -5.20
N TYR A 180 31.10 -0.93 -5.60
CA TYR A 180 31.43 -2.08 -6.45
C TYR A 180 30.67 -2.11 -7.77
N ARG A 181 29.50 -1.48 -7.84
CA ARG A 181 28.65 -1.43 -9.03
C ARG A 181 27.71 -0.23 -9.00
N GLU A 182 27.02 -0.02 -10.11
CA GLU A 182 25.86 0.86 -10.15
C GLU A 182 24.61 0.14 -9.59
N HIS A 183 23.77 0.93 -8.94
CA HIS A 183 22.52 0.51 -8.31
C HIS A 183 21.35 1.30 -8.90
N THR A 184 20.17 0.71 -8.84
CA THR A 184 18.93 1.37 -9.27
C THR A 184 18.10 1.70 -8.03
N VAL A 185 17.64 2.94 -7.93
CA VAL A 185 16.71 3.35 -6.88
C VAL A 185 15.39 3.75 -7.53
N TYR A 186 14.33 3.06 -7.16
CA TYR A 186 12.97 3.35 -7.60
C TYR A 186 12.21 4.10 -6.52
N TYR A 187 11.40 5.07 -6.93
CA TYR A 187 10.63 5.93 -6.04
C TYR A 187 9.18 6.04 -6.48
N TRP A 188 8.25 5.89 -5.54
CA TRP A 188 6.82 6.05 -5.73
C TRP A 188 6.21 6.93 -4.64
N VAL A 189 5.11 7.60 -4.97
CA VAL A 189 4.19 8.22 -4.03
C VAL A 189 2.86 7.48 -4.12
N LEU A 190 2.42 6.88 -3.02
CA LEU A 190 1.18 6.10 -2.98
C LEU A 190 -0.02 6.98 -3.39
N PRO A 191 -0.68 6.73 -4.52
CA PRO A 191 -1.78 7.57 -5.01
C PRO A 191 -3.06 7.41 -4.18
N ALA A 192 -3.85 8.48 -4.09
CA ALA A 192 -5.20 8.41 -3.55
C ALA A 192 -6.15 7.66 -4.50
N GLY A 193 -7.20 7.03 -3.97
CA GLY A 193 -8.28 6.48 -4.79
C GLY A 193 -9.15 7.59 -5.36
N VAL A 194 -9.13 7.80 -6.67
CA VAL A 194 -9.90 8.83 -7.38
C VAL A 194 -10.91 8.28 -8.37
N ALA A 195 -10.92 6.99 -8.70
CA ALA A 195 -11.92 6.43 -9.62
C ALA A 195 -13.36 6.57 -9.11
N GLY A 196 -14.28 6.89 -10.02
CA GLY A 196 -15.70 7.15 -9.71
C GLY A 196 -16.20 8.45 -10.32
N THR A 197 -17.47 8.76 -10.03
CA THR A 197 -18.13 9.99 -10.46
C THR A 197 -18.05 11.04 -9.36
N TRP A 198 -17.59 12.24 -9.70
CA TRP A 198 -17.45 13.37 -8.79
C TRP A 198 -18.34 14.52 -9.27
N ARG A 199 -19.09 15.15 -8.37
CA ARG A 199 -20.03 16.21 -8.73
C ARG A 199 -19.74 17.50 -7.99
N TRP A 200 -19.93 18.61 -8.68
CA TRP A 200 -19.96 19.95 -8.10
C TRP A 200 -20.90 20.85 -8.90
N SER A 201 -21.32 21.93 -8.26
CA SER A 201 -22.15 22.97 -8.88
C SER A 201 -21.43 24.31 -8.80
N VAL A 202 -21.69 25.18 -9.76
CA VAL A 202 -21.22 26.57 -9.78
C VAL A 202 -22.41 27.47 -10.06
N SER A 203 -22.64 28.48 -9.23
CA SER A 203 -23.62 29.53 -9.50
C SER A 203 -23.12 30.43 -10.63
N THR A 204 -23.95 30.61 -11.66
CA THR A 204 -23.71 31.52 -12.77
C THR A 204 -24.86 32.52 -12.88
N PRO A 205 -24.69 33.65 -13.59
CA PRO A 205 -25.82 34.57 -13.86
C PRO A 205 -27.01 33.90 -14.58
N GLN A 206 -26.77 32.79 -15.28
CA GLN A 206 -27.78 32.02 -16.03
C GLN A 206 -28.40 30.88 -15.19
N GLY A 207 -28.00 30.73 -13.92
CA GLY A 207 -28.48 29.69 -13.01
C GLY A 207 -27.36 28.77 -12.48
N GLU A 208 -27.76 27.72 -11.79
CA GLU A 208 -26.84 26.70 -11.26
C GLU A 208 -26.34 25.81 -12.41
N ARG A 209 -25.02 25.81 -12.64
CA ARG A 209 -24.38 24.90 -13.60
C ARG A 209 -23.80 23.69 -12.87
N ARG A 210 -24.20 22.50 -13.30
CA ARG A 210 -23.79 21.22 -12.69
C ARG A 210 -22.72 20.53 -13.51
N TYR A 211 -21.73 20.01 -12.82
CA TYR A 211 -20.61 19.28 -13.41
C TYR A 211 -20.53 17.86 -12.85
N ALA A 212 -20.12 16.93 -13.69
CA ALA A 212 -19.76 15.57 -13.29
C ALA A 212 -18.40 15.18 -13.89
N LEU A 213 -17.42 14.86 -13.05
CA LEU A 213 -16.13 14.31 -13.46
C LEU A 213 -16.14 12.80 -13.25
N ARG A 214 -16.03 12.02 -14.32
CA ARG A 214 -15.98 10.56 -14.28
C ARG A 214 -14.54 10.10 -14.46
N LEU A 215 -13.98 9.45 -13.44
CA LEU A 215 -12.58 9.01 -13.43
C LEU A 215 -12.46 7.48 -13.46
N ARG A 216 -11.52 7.01 -14.26
CA ARG A 216 -10.91 5.67 -14.18
C ARG A 216 -9.50 5.81 -13.65
N GLN A 217 -9.01 4.78 -12.97
CA GLN A 217 -7.68 4.79 -12.36
C GLN A 217 -7.06 3.40 -12.40
N ARG A 218 -5.76 3.38 -12.73
CA ARG A 218 -4.86 2.25 -12.52
C ARG A 218 -3.58 2.77 -11.89
N PHE A 219 -3.33 2.43 -10.62
CA PHE A 219 -2.26 3.03 -9.81
C PHE A 219 -2.32 4.57 -9.86
N GLN A 220 -1.26 5.25 -10.30
CA GLN A 220 -1.22 6.71 -10.44
C GLN A 220 -1.73 7.21 -11.81
N LYS A 221 -2.03 6.32 -12.75
CA LYS A 221 -2.56 6.69 -14.07
C LYS A 221 -4.06 6.93 -13.96
N VAL A 222 -4.50 8.12 -14.38
CA VAL A 222 -5.89 8.57 -14.31
C VAL A 222 -6.36 8.99 -15.70
N SER A 223 -7.57 8.59 -16.05
CA SER A 223 -8.26 9.01 -17.27
C SER A 223 -9.72 9.30 -16.98
N GLY A 224 -10.41 9.97 -17.89
CA GLY A 224 -11.80 10.32 -17.65
C GLY A 224 -12.31 11.47 -18.50
N GLU A 225 -13.45 11.99 -18.07
CA GLU A 225 -14.15 13.07 -18.74
C GLU A 225 -14.87 13.96 -17.74
N VAL A 226 -15.02 15.23 -18.08
CA VAL A 226 -15.93 16.16 -17.41
C VAL A 226 -17.16 16.35 -18.27
N ALA A 227 -18.33 16.06 -17.70
CA ALA A 227 -19.64 16.31 -18.28
C ALA A 227 -20.27 17.57 -17.67
N ALA A 228 -20.78 18.46 -18.52
CA ALA A 228 -21.56 19.64 -18.16
C ALA A 228 -22.45 20.02 -19.36
N ASP A 229 -23.68 20.46 -19.10
CA ASP A 229 -24.69 20.86 -20.10
C ASP A 229 -24.93 19.80 -21.19
N GLY A 230 -25.01 18.53 -20.79
CA GLY A 230 -25.19 17.40 -21.71
C GLY A 230 -23.96 17.04 -22.54
N GLN A 231 -22.87 17.81 -22.47
CA GLN A 231 -21.64 17.55 -23.20
C GLN A 231 -20.56 16.95 -22.29
N ALA A 232 -20.07 15.77 -22.67
CA ALA A 232 -18.88 15.14 -22.10
C ALA A 232 -17.62 15.58 -22.85
N THR A 233 -16.57 15.93 -22.09
CA THR A 233 -15.28 16.35 -22.65
C THR A 233 -14.17 15.56 -21.97
N PRO A 234 -13.31 14.85 -22.73
CA PRO A 234 -12.18 14.13 -22.16
C PRO A 234 -11.25 15.05 -21.37
N ILE A 235 -10.70 14.52 -20.28
CA ILE A 235 -9.60 15.18 -19.57
C ILE A 235 -8.28 14.86 -20.26
N THR A 236 -7.34 15.79 -20.22
CA THR A 236 -5.96 15.61 -20.71
C THR A 236 -4.96 16.04 -19.65
N ASN A 237 -3.68 15.67 -19.81
CA ASN A 237 -2.61 15.99 -18.85
C ASN A 237 -2.96 15.63 -17.40
N ALA A 238 -3.62 14.48 -17.23
CA ALA A 238 -4.01 14.01 -15.90
C ALA A 238 -2.76 13.56 -15.13
N GLN A 239 -2.61 14.05 -13.90
CA GLN A 239 -1.53 13.69 -12.99
C GLN A 239 -2.11 13.44 -11.60
N LEU A 240 -1.73 12.33 -10.99
CA LEU A 240 -2.08 12.00 -9.63
C LEU A 240 -0.79 11.69 -8.85
N VAL A 241 -0.45 12.55 -7.90
CA VAL A 241 0.73 12.36 -7.03
C VAL A 241 0.26 12.42 -5.59
N GLY A 242 0.29 11.28 -4.91
CA GLY A 242 -0.30 11.17 -3.57
C GLY A 242 -1.77 11.57 -3.59
N THR A 243 -2.11 12.61 -2.84
CA THR A 243 -3.46 13.19 -2.78
C THR A 243 -3.73 14.29 -3.80
N HIS A 244 -2.75 14.69 -4.62
CA HIS A 244 -2.92 15.81 -5.55
C HIS A 244 -3.33 15.32 -6.93
N LEU A 245 -4.53 15.73 -7.37
CA LEU A 245 -5.07 15.47 -8.70
C LEU A 245 -4.98 16.75 -9.54
N ARG A 246 -4.44 16.64 -10.75
CA ARG A 246 -4.43 17.69 -11.77
C ARG A 246 -4.93 17.13 -13.09
N PHE A 247 -5.63 17.95 -13.86
CA PHE A 247 -6.02 17.61 -15.23
C PHE A 247 -6.45 18.88 -15.97
N THR A 248 -6.55 18.76 -17.29
CA THR A 248 -6.96 19.85 -18.19
C THR A 248 -8.21 19.44 -18.96
N VAL A 249 -9.13 20.39 -19.15
CA VAL A 249 -10.29 20.26 -20.03
C VAL A 249 -10.24 21.39 -21.04
N ILE A 250 -10.37 21.07 -22.32
CA ILE A 250 -10.40 22.06 -23.41
C ILE A 250 -11.77 21.97 -24.06
N ARG A 251 -12.49 23.10 -24.11
CA ARG A 251 -13.81 23.21 -24.75
C ARG A 251 -13.83 24.39 -25.70
N GLU A 252 -14.77 24.38 -26.62
CA GLU A 252 -15.14 25.54 -27.41
C GLU A 252 -16.42 26.14 -26.83
N ILE A 253 -16.38 27.41 -26.45
CA ILE A 253 -17.50 28.14 -25.85
C ILE A 253 -17.61 29.45 -26.62
N GLU A 254 -18.79 29.70 -27.23
CA GLU A 254 -19.04 30.90 -28.05
C GLU A 254 -17.99 31.09 -29.16
N GLY A 255 -17.58 30.00 -29.81
CA GLY A 255 -16.54 30.01 -30.87
C GLY A 255 -15.12 30.27 -30.37
N GLN A 256 -14.90 30.38 -29.06
CA GLN A 256 -13.59 30.57 -28.46
C GLN A 256 -13.11 29.31 -27.78
N LYS A 257 -11.83 28.98 -27.97
CA LYS A 257 -11.16 27.90 -27.25
C LYS A 257 -10.95 28.30 -25.79
N VAL A 258 -11.59 27.58 -24.89
CA VAL A 258 -11.48 27.75 -23.43
C VAL A 258 -10.69 26.58 -22.84
N THR A 259 -9.57 26.91 -22.17
CA THR A 259 -8.73 25.92 -21.49
C THR A 259 -8.92 26.03 -19.98
N MET A 260 -9.36 24.94 -19.36
CA MET A 260 -9.59 24.84 -17.91
C MET A 260 -8.56 23.90 -17.29
N ARG A 261 -7.69 24.42 -16.44
CA ARG A 261 -6.69 23.63 -15.70
C ARG A 261 -7.13 23.45 -14.27
N PHE A 262 -7.46 22.22 -13.90
CA PHE A 262 -7.88 21.84 -12.56
C PHE A 262 -6.67 21.36 -11.75
N SER A 263 -6.63 21.78 -10.48
CA SER A 263 -5.72 21.26 -9.46
C SER A 263 -6.51 21.12 -8.17
N GLY A 264 -6.40 19.98 -7.49
CA GLY A 264 -7.08 19.76 -6.22
C GLY A 264 -6.45 18.68 -5.36
N GLN A 265 -6.75 18.75 -4.07
CA GLN A 265 -6.35 17.77 -3.08
C GLN A 265 -7.55 16.86 -2.76
N VAL A 266 -7.30 15.56 -2.84
CA VAL A 266 -8.25 14.49 -2.56
C VAL A 266 -8.19 14.14 -1.07
N SER A 267 -9.34 14.13 -0.41
CA SER A 267 -9.51 13.68 0.97
C SER A 267 -10.80 12.87 1.05
N GLY A 268 -10.66 11.54 1.10
CA GLY A 268 -11.78 10.61 1.00
C GLY A 268 -12.62 10.86 -0.24
N ASP A 269 -13.90 11.18 -0.04
CA ASP A 269 -14.87 11.47 -1.10
C ASP A 269 -15.03 12.96 -1.38
N THR A 270 -14.00 13.76 -1.10
CA THR A 270 -13.96 15.19 -1.44
C THR A 270 -12.69 15.52 -2.22
N VAL A 271 -12.82 16.31 -3.28
CA VAL A 271 -11.71 17.06 -3.88
C VAL A 271 -11.92 18.54 -3.64
N ARG A 272 -10.89 19.24 -3.14
CA ARG A 272 -10.89 20.70 -3.01
C ARG A 272 -9.71 21.28 -3.76
N GLY A 273 -9.91 22.36 -4.49
CA GLY A 273 -8.80 23.12 -5.06
C GLY A 273 -9.27 24.17 -6.03
N THR A 274 -8.45 24.44 -7.04
CA THR A 274 -8.63 25.58 -7.95
C THR A 274 -8.72 25.15 -9.40
N VAL A 275 -9.58 25.80 -10.17
CA VAL A 275 -9.58 25.76 -11.62
C VAL A 275 -9.10 27.11 -12.16
N THR A 276 -8.16 27.08 -13.11
CA THR A 276 -7.73 28.26 -13.87
C THR A 276 -8.29 28.15 -15.28
N ILE A 277 -9.10 29.12 -15.67
CA ILE A 277 -9.78 29.20 -16.96
C ILE A 277 -9.08 30.26 -17.80
N GLN A 278 -8.67 29.89 -19.01
CA GLN A 278 -8.04 30.77 -19.99
C GLN A 278 -8.86 30.79 -21.28
N GLY A 279 -9.13 32.00 -21.79
CA GLY A 279 -10.00 32.23 -22.94
C GLY A 279 -11.48 32.25 -22.56
N GLY A 280 -12.29 32.90 -23.40
CA GLY A 280 -13.74 33.01 -23.21
C GLY A 280 -14.19 33.96 -22.09
N PRO A 281 -15.51 34.14 -21.94
CA PRO A 281 -16.11 35.10 -20.99
C PRO A 281 -15.92 34.72 -19.52
N PHE A 282 -15.47 33.50 -19.23
CA PHE A 282 -15.31 32.98 -17.87
C PHE A 282 -13.85 32.88 -17.40
N ALA A 283 -12.92 33.54 -18.11
CA ALA A 283 -11.51 33.55 -17.77
C ALA A 283 -11.26 33.98 -16.31
N GLY A 284 -10.25 33.39 -15.68
CA GLY A 284 -9.90 33.66 -14.29
C GLY A 284 -9.66 32.38 -13.48
N LYS A 285 -9.41 32.56 -12.18
CA LYS A 285 -9.16 31.47 -11.24
C LYS A 285 -10.32 31.35 -10.25
N ARG A 286 -10.80 30.15 -9.99
CA ARG A 286 -11.92 29.87 -9.08
C ARG A 286 -11.63 28.66 -8.22
N GLU A 287 -12.15 28.67 -7.00
CA GLU A 287 -12.18 27.46 -6.17
C GLU A 287 -13.25 26.49 -6.70
N TRP A 288 -13.01 25.20 -6.53
CA TRP A 288 -13.97 24.14 -6.79
C TRP A 288 -13.90 23.10 -5.69
N VAL A 289 -15.06 22.54 -5.35
CA VAL A 289 -15.20 21.47 -4.37
C VAL A 289 -16.11 20.42 -4.97
N ALA A 290 -15.56 19.23 -5.23
CA ALA A 290 -16.32 18.12 -5.75
C ALA A 290 -16.49 17.01 -4.70
N LYS A 291 -17.65 16.34 -4.75
CA LYS A 291 -17.99 15.20 -3.91
C LYS A 291 -18.15 13.96 -4.77
N ARG A 292 -17.61 12.81 -4.33
CA ARG A 292 -17.81 11.55 -5.04
C ARG A 292 -19.24 11.05 -4.81
N ASP A 293 -19.86 10.53 -5.86
CA ASP A 293 -21.09 9.74 -5.73
C ASP A 293 -20.81 8.53 -4.83
N PRO A 294 -21.66 8.26 -3.82
CA PRO A 294 -21.47 7.14 -2.92
C PRO A 294 -21.63 5.83 -3.68
N VAL A 295 -20.73 4.88 -3.44
CA VAL A 295 -20.81 3.53 -4.02
C VAL A 295 -20.67 2.48 -2.93
N ASN A 296 -21.39 1.37 -3.11
CA ASN A 296 -21.20 0.18 -2.30
C ASN A 296 -20.58 -0.91 -3.16
N LEU A 297 -19.30 -1.21 -2.89
CA LEU A 297 -18.53 -2.22 -3.60
C LEU A 297 -18.79 -3.64 -3.09
N GLU A 298 -19.19 -3.81 -1.83
CA GLU A 298 -19.44 -5.13 -1.25
C GLU A 298 -20.59 -5.82 -1.95
N GLY A 299 -20.49 -7.13 -2.15
CA GLY A 299 -21.53 -7.87 -2.85
C GLY A 299 -20.98 -8.83 -3.87
N THR A 300 -21.92 -9.52 -4.53
CA THR A 300 -21.62 -10.41 -5.65
C THR A 300 -21.91 -9.70 -6.95
N TRP A 301 -20.89 -9.52 -7.79
CA TRP A 301 -20.99 -8.90 -9.11
C TRP A 301 -20.96 -10.00 -10.18
N ARG A 302 -22.05 -10.15 -10.95
CA ARG A 302 -22.22 -11.25 -11.92
C ARG A 302 -22.13 -10.76 -13.36
N TRP A 303 -21.56 -11.59 -14.22
CA TRP A 303 -21.58 -11.44 -15.67
C TRP A 303 -21.77 -12.81 -16.34
N GLN A 304 -21.84 -12.84 -17.67
CA GLN A 304 -21.94 -14.09 -18.40
C GLN A 304 -20.65 -14.91 -18.20
N GLY A 305 -20.75 -16.04 -17.49
CA GLY A 305 -19.65 -17.00 -17.29
C GLY A 305 -18.86 -16.86 -15.99
N GLY A 306 -19.20 -15.92 -15.10
CA GLY A 306 -18.50 -15.78 -13.82
C GLY A 306 -19.13 -14.77 -12.86
N ALA A 307 -18.62 -14.75 -11.64
CA ALA A 307 -18.96 -13.73 -10.64
C ALA A 307 -17.75 -13.33 -9.79
N LEU A 308 -17.80 -12.14 -9.22
CA LEU A 308 -16.79 -11.59 -8.31
C LEU A 308 -17.48 -11.25 -6.99
N ARG A 309 -17.09 -11.92 -5.92
CA ARG A 309 -17.52 -11.56 -4.56
C ARG A 309 -16.50 -10.59 -3.99
N ILE A 310 -16.94 -9.38 -3.63
CA ILE A 310 -16.14 -8.37 -2.94
C ILE A 310 -16.65 -8.27 -1.50
N ASP A 311 -15.72 -8.36 -0.55
CA ASP A 311 -15.99 -8.28 0.89
C ASP A 311 -15.04 -7.30 1.57
N ARG A 312 -15.46 -6.79 2.73
CA ARG A 312 -14.62 -6.03 3.64
C ARG A 312 -14.37 -6.85 4.91
N ARG A 313 -13.11 -7.25 5.16
CA ARG A 313 -12.73 -8.03 6.36
C ARG A 313 -11.66 -7.27 7.13
N ASN A 314 -11.90 -6.97 8.41
CA ASN A 314 -10.97 -6.20 9.26
C ASN A 314 -10.48 -4.90 8.61
N GLY A 315 -11.38 -4.18 7.91
CA GLY A 315 -11.04 -2.95 7.20
C GLY A 315 -10.22 -3.14 5.91
N ALA A 316 -9.98 -4.37 5.47
CA ALA A 316 -9.34 -4.72 4.22
C ALA A 316 -10.36 -5.10 3.14
N TRP A 317 -10.13 -4.68 1.91
CA TRP A 317 -10.87 -5.22 0.76
C TRP A 317 -10.33 -6.61 0.40
N THR A 318 -11.23 -7.56 0.19
CA THR A 318 -10.91 -8.89 -0.34
C THR A 318 -11.83 -9.22 -1.49
N ALA A 319 -11.32 -9.95 -2.49
CA ALA A 319 -12.13 -10.39 -3.60
C ALA A 319 -11.95 -11.89 -3.87
N THR A 320 -13.05 -12.56 -4.23
CA THR A 320 -13.05 -13.98 -4.62
C THR A 320 -13.69 -14.09 -6.00
N TYR A 321 -12.96 -14.69 -6.94
CA TYR A 321 -13.49 -15.05 -8.24
C TYR A 321 -14.30 -16.36 -8.13
N LEU A 322 -15.51 -16.36 -8.68
CA LEU A 322 -16.46 -17.47 -8.64
C LEU A 322 -16.73 -17.96 -10.08
N GLN A 323 -16.46 -19.22 -10.35
CA GLN A 323 -16.67 -19.85 -11.66
C GLN A 323 -17.21 -21.28 -11.47
N GLY A 324 -18.52 -21.45 -11.70
CA GLY A 324 -19.22 -22.67 -11.29
C GLY A 324 -19.09 -22.87 -9.78
N ASP A 325 -18.63 -24.05 -9.36
CA ASP A 325 -18.35 -24.36 -7.95
C ASP A 325 -16.98 -23.88 -7.47
N ARG A 326 -16.09 -23.46 -8.39
CA ARG A 326 -14.73 -23.05 -8.04
C ARG A 326 -14.72 -21.64 -7.46
N ARG A 327 -14.01 -21.48 -6.34
CA ARG A 327 -13.79 -20.22 -5.64
C ARG A 327 -12.30 -19.95 -5.52
N THR A 328 -11.84 -18.83 -6.09
CA THR A 328 -10.42 -18.46 -6.10
C THR A 328 -10.25 -17.12 -5.39
N LEU A 329 -9.52 -17.11 -4.27
CA LEU A 329 -9.15 -15.87 -3.58
C LEU A 329 -8.19 -15.07 -4.47
N ILE A 330 -8.47 -13.78 -4.62
CA ILE A 330 -7.67 -12.87 -5.43
C ILE A 330 -6.69 -12.13 -4.51
N SER A 331 -5.41 -12.41 -4.66
CA SER A 331 -4.34 -11.81 -3.88
C SER A 331 -3.94 -10.41 -4.37
N ASP A 332 -3.99 -10.19 -5.69
CA ASP A 332 -3.66 -8.92 -6.34
C ASP A 332 -4.96 -8.16 -6.64
N PHE A 333 -5.57 -7.59 -5.59
CA PHE A 333 -6.83 -6.85 -5.65
C PHE A 333 -6.68 -5.45 -5.03
N TYR A 334 -7.15 -4.44 -5.76
CA TYR A 334 -7.01 -3.04 -5.39
C TYR A 334 -8.34 -2.32 -5.57
N VAL A 335 -8.58 -1.36 -4.68
CA VAL A 335 -9.78 -0.51 -4.69
C VAL A 335 -9.37 0.95 -4.65
N TRP A 336 -9.90 1.72 -5.59
CA TRP A 336 -9.52 3.11 -5.87
C TRP A 336 -10.70 4.06 -5.69
N GLY A 337 -11.29 4.12 -4.50
CA GLY A 337 -12.59 4.80 -4.33
C GLY A 337 -13.71 3.92 -4.89
N ALA A 338 -14.25 4.28 -6.06
CA ALA A 338 -15.26 3.47 -6.75
C ALA A 338 -14.69 2.53 -7.83
N GLY A 339 -13.37 2.59 -8.07
CA GLY A 339 -12.69 1.71 -9.02
C GLY A 339 -12.17 0.44 -8.37
N ILE A 340 -12.05 -0.62 -9.17
CA ILE A 340 -11.30 -1.83 -8.82
C ILE A 340 -10.26 -2.13 -9.88
N TYR A 341 -9.18 -2.78 -9.47
CA TYR A 341 -8.22 -3.45 -10.34
C TYR A 341 -7.87 -4.80 -9.72
N LEU A 342 -7.82 -5.85 -10.52
CA LEU A 342 -7.56 -7.20 -10.04
C LEU A 342 -6.83 -8.06 -11.06
N THR A 343 -6.14 -9.07 -10.56
CA THR A 343 -5.50 -10.12 -11.36
C THR A 343 -5.98 -11.50 -10.93
N VAL A 344 -6.50 -12.30 -11.86
CA VAL A 344 -6.94 -13.68 -11.62
C VAL A 344 -6.03 -14.65 -12.34
N GLU A 345 -5.55 -15.67 -11.62
CA GLU A 345 -4.85 -16.81 -12.20
C GLU A 345 -5.86 -17.88 -12.63
N ASN A 346 -6.03 -18.09 -13.95
CA ASN A 346 -6.97 -19.07 -14.50
C ASN A 346 -6.50 -19.67 -15.83
N GLY A 347 -5.50 -20.56 -15.80
CA GLY A 347 -4.86 -21.06 -17.02
C GLY A 347 -3.98 -20.01 -17.72
N GLY A 348 -3.69 -18.92 -17.01
CA GLY A 348 -2.99 -17.72 -17.44
C GLY A 348 -3.36 -16.56 -16.51
N THR A 349 -2.52 -15.54 -16.47
CA THR A 349 -2.75 -14.31 -15.69
C THR A 349 -3.72 -13.40 -16.45
N VAL A 350 -4.89 -13.14 -15.88
CA VAL A 350 -5.89 -12.25 -16.48
C VAL A 350 -6.09 -11.03 -15.60
N THR A 351 -6.02 -9.84 -16.20
CA THR A 351 -6.26 -8.58 -15.48
C THR A 351 -7.66 -8.05 -15.78
N ALA A 352 -8.29 -7.48 -14.76
CA ALA A 352 -9.57 -6.81 -14.91
C ALA A 352 -9.58 -5.51 -14.11
N GLU A 353 -10.21 -4.49 -14.67
CA GLU A 353 -10.44 -3.20 -14.03
C GLU A 353 -11.84 -2.71 -14.29
N GLY A 354 -12.37 -1.91 -13.38
CA GLY A 354 -13.70 -1.34 -13.58
C GLY A 354 -14.02 -0.26 -12.59
N VAL A 355 -15.09 0.49 -12.90
CA VAL A 355 -15.65 1.52 -12.03
C VAL A 355 -17.10 1.15 -11.75
N VAL A 356 -17.47 1.23 -10.48
CA VAL A 356 -18.84 1.06 -10.04
C VAL A 356 -19.63 2.35 -10.21
N ASP A 357 -20.80 2.20 -10.81
CA ASP A 357 -21.85 3.21 -10.88
C ASP A 357 -23.20 2.54 -10.59
N GLY A 358 -23.78 2.86 -9.43
CA GLY A 358 -24.99 2.19 -8.92
C GLY A 358 -24.81 0.68 -8.79
N ASN A 359 -25.57 -0.09 -9.57
CA ASN A 359 -25.52 -1.56 -9.59
C ASN A 359 -24.70 -2.14 -10.74
N ARG A 360 -23.94 -1.31 -11.47
CA ARG A 360 -23.12 -1.71 -12.62
C ARG A 360 -21.65 -1.50 -12.31
N LEU A 361 -20.85 -2.51 -12.59
CA LEU A 361 -19.40 -2.44 -12.61
C LEU A 361 -18.97 -2.53 -14.07
N THR A 362 -18.33 -1.47 -14.59
CA THR A 362 -17.95 -1.39 -16.01
C THR A 362 -16.47 -1.10 -16.20
N GLY A 363 -15.82 -1.83 -17.08
CA GLY A 363 -14.42 -1.59 -17.42
C GLY A 363 -13.90 -2.57 -18.43
N THR A 364 -12.73 -3.13 -18.19
CA THR A 364 -12.07 -4.05 -19.11
C THR A 364 -11.68 -5.35 -18.41
N TRP A 365 -11.70 -6.44 -19.16
CA TRP A 365 -11.22 -7.77 -18.79
C TRP A 365 -10.29 -8.21 -19.92
N ASP A 366 -8.99 -8.28 -19.64
CA ASP A 366 -7.93 -8.47 -20.64
C ASP A 366 -8.04 -7.47 -21.81
N GLY A 367 -8.22 -6.19 -21.47
CA GLY A 367 -8.40 -5.09 -22.43
C GLY A 367 -9.74 -5.06 -23.17
N LYS A 368 -10.58 -6.10 -23.06
CA LYS A 368 -11.91 -6.14 -23.70
C LYS A 368 -12.98 -5.55 -22.78
N PRO A 369 -13.98 -4.82 -23.30
CA PRO A 369 -15.06 -4.29 -22.48
C PRO A 369 -15.75 -5.36 -21.66
N TRP A 370 -15.97 -5.06 -20.38
CA TRP A 370 -16.61 -5.96 -19.42
C TRP A 370 -17.63 -5.21 -18.57
N VAL A 371 -18.74 -5.88 -18.30
CA VAL A 371 -19.83 -5.37 -17.47
C VAL A 371 -20.27 -6.47 -16.52
N ALA A 372 -20.31 -6.16 -15.23
CA ALA A 372 -20.94 -6.98 -14.22
C ALA A 372 -22.08 -6.22 -13.54
N ILE A 373 -23.12 -6.95 -13.17
CA ILE A 373 -24.30 -6.43 -12.46
C ILE A 373 -24.27 -6.96 -11.03
N ARG A 374 -24.51 -6.08 -10.07
CA ARG A 374 -24.64 -6.45 -8.67
C ARG A 374 -25.86 -7.35 -8.49
N ALA A 375 -25.65 -8.52 -7.90
CA ALA A 375 -26.72 -9.41 -7.49
C ALA A 375 -27.65 -8.69 -6.50
N LYS A 376 -28.95 -8.95 -6.60
CA LYS A 376 -29.85 -8.74 -5.47
C LYS A 376 -29.56 -9.89 -4.50
N ASP A 377 -29.06 -9.56 -3.33
CA ASP A 377 -28.86 -10.52 -2.25
C ASP A 377 -30.21 -11.02 -1.71
#